data_AF-A0A3P6PY17-F1
#
_entry.id   AF-A0A3P6PY17-F1
#
_cell.length_a   1.000
_cell.length_b   1.000
_cell.length_c   1.000
_cell.angle_alpha   90.00
_cell.angle_beta   90.00
_cell.angle_gamma   90.00
#
_symmetry.space_group_name_H-M   'P 1'
#
loop_
_entity.id
_entity.type
_entity.pdbx_description
1 polymer ?
#
loop_
_entity_poly.entity_id
_entity_poly.type
_entity_poly.pdbx_seq_one_letter_code
_entity_poly.pdbx_strand_id
1 'polypeptide(L)'
;MICSAGDSSQCPDGFYCHIGETRAATACCKTSGGESRCLVPLSVGEGSALIKRFYYDQNEKQCNEFVYKGTKGNENNFLTRDECEKECESKHSLSMMLSLEYNRDQLLN
;
A
#
# COMPACT_ATOMS: atom_id res chain seq x y z
N MET A 1 -9.62 -18.58 -0.69
CA MET A 1 -10.12 -17.67 0.36
C MET A 1 -10.44 -16.35 -0.31
N ILE A 2 -11.73 -16.07 -0.48
CA ILE A 2 -12.25 -14.87 -1.17
C ILE A 2 -12.32 -13.75 -0.12
N CYS A 3 -11.89 -12.56 -0.48
CA CYS A 3 -11.92 -11.39 0.40
C CYS A 3 -12.51 -10.17 -0.34
N SER A 4 -12.84 -9.09 0.37
CA SER A 4 -13.47 -7.89 -0.20
C SER A 4 -12.80 -6.61 0.29
N ALA A 5 -12.87 -5.54 -0.50
CA ALA A 5 -12.21 -4.25 -0.26
C ALA A 5 -12.62 -3.52 1.04
N GLY A 6 -13.70 -3.94 1.70
CA GLY A 6 -14.23 -3.31 2.91
C GLY A 6 -14.15 -4.17 4.18
N ASP A 7 -13.56 -5.36 4.12
CA ASP A 7 -13.53 -6.27 5.25
C ASP A 7 -12.19 -7.00 5.35
N SER A 8 -11.26 -6.37 6.10
CA SER A 8 -9.93 -6.91 6.36
C SER A 8 -9.94 -8.14 7.26
N SER A 9 -11.05 -8.44 7.97
CA SER A 9 -11.16 -9.63 8.83
C SER A 9 -11.26 -10.94 8.04
N GLN A 10 -11.46 -10.85 6.72
CA GLN A 10 -11.57 -11.99 5.82
C GLN A 10 -10.22 -12.65 5.51
N CYS A 11 -9.11 -11.99 5.81
CA CYS A 11 -7.77 -12.55 5.62
C CYS A 11 -7.11 -12.89 6.97
N PRO A 12 -6.42 -14.04 7.06
CA PRO A 12 -5.66 -14.39 8.26
C PRO A 12 -4.58 -13.36 8.60
N ASP A 13 -4.10 -13.38 9.84
CA ASP A 13 -2.99 -12.52 10.27
C ASP A 13 -1.78 -12.67 9.35
N GLY A 14 -1.19 -11.53 8.96
CA GLY A 14 -0.09 -11.48 8.00
C GLY A 14 -0.52 -11.61 6.53
N PHE A 15 -1.82 -11.52 6.23
CA PHE A 15 -2.35 -11.44 4.88
C PHE A 15 -3.16 -10.15 4.68
N TYR A 16 -3.16 -9.65 3.46
CA TYR A 16 -4.01 -8.55 3.03
C TYR A 16 -4.95 -9.02 1.91
N CYS A 17 -6.08 -8.34 1.76
CA CYS A 17 -6.98 -8.62 0.66
C CYS A 17 -6.50 -7.90 -0.60
N HIS A 18 -6.10 -8.68 -1.61
CA HIS A 18 -5.73 -8.15 -2.92
C HIS A 18 -6.92 -8.21 -3.87
N ILE A 19 -7.33 -7.06 -4.42
CA ILE A 19 -8.49 -6.94 -5.32
C ILE A 19 -8.04 -6.98 -6.78
N GLY A 20 -8.30 -8.10 -7.44
CA GLY A 20 -8.02 -8.31 -8.86
C GLY A 20 -9.09 -7.74 -9.81
N GLU A 21 -8.95 -8.02 -11.10
CA GLU A 21 -9.95 -7.69 -12.13
C GLU A 21 -11.26 -8.45 -11.92
N THR A 22 -11.17 -9.72 -11.55
CA THR A 22 -12.31 -10.62 -11.37
C THR A 22 -12.38 -11.12 -9.93
N ARG A 23 -13.53 -11.72 -9.56
CA ARG A 23 -13.66 -12.41 -8.26
C ARG A 23 -12.64 -13.54 -8.09
N ALA A 24 -12.26 -14.21 -9.18
CA ALA A 24 -11.24 -15.26 -9.15
C ALA A 24 -9.82 -14.72 -8.93
N ALA A 25 -9.56 -13.48 -9.37
CA ALA A 25 -8.30 -12.78 -9.14
C ALA A 25 -8.24 -12.04 -7.79
N THR A 26 -9.32 -12.09 -7.01
CA THR A 26 -9.40 -11.45 -5.69
C THR A 26 -9.12 -12.49 -4.60
N ALA A 27 -8.06 -12.27 -3.81
CA ALA A 27 -7.57 -13.25 -2.85
C ALA A 27 -6.79 -12.63 -1.69
N CYS A 28 -6.68 -13.37 -0.59
CA CYS A 28 -5.76 -13.04 0.50
C CYS A 28 -4.31 -13.34 0.08
N CYS A 29 -3.47 -12.31 0.05
CA CYS A 29 -2.06 -12.38 -0.28
C CYS A 29 -1.21 -12.13 0.96
N LYS A 30 -0.07 -12.83 1.09
CA LYS A 30 0.85 -12.64 2.22
C LYS A 30 1.42 -11.22 2.17
N THR A 31 1.48 -10.53 3.30
CA THR A 31 2.17 -9.24 3.40
C THR A 31 3.68 -9.44 3.32
N SER A 32 4.42 -8.39 2.98
CA SER A 32 5.90 -8.40 2.93
C SER A 32 6.58 -8.56 4.29
N GLY A 33 5.85 -8.95 5.36
CA GLY A 33 6.47 -9.45 6.59
C GLY A 33 7.04 -8.39 7.53
N GLY A 34 6.45 -7.18 7.57
CA GLY A 34 6.76 -6.15 8.58
C GLY A 34 7.04 -4.77 8.01
N GLU A 35 7.33 -4.68 6.72
CA GLU A 35 7.43 -3.40 6.02
C GLU A 35 6.03 -2.85 5.71
N SER A 36 5.86 -1.55 5.87
CA SER A 36 4.63 -0.87 5.47
C SER A 36 4.39 -1.09 3.97
N ARG A 37 3.15 -1.35 3.55
CA ARG A 37 2.78 -1.48 2.13
C ARG A 37 3.20 -0.27 1.27
N CYS A 38 3.39 0.88 1.91
CA CYS A 38 3.90 2.11 1.31
C CYS A 38 5.39 2.06 0.94
N LEU A 39 6.15 1.11 1.50
CA LEU A 39 7.58 0.93 1.26
C LEU A 39 7.89 -0.12 0.20
N VAL A 40 6.88 -0.88 -0.22
CA VAL A 40 7.05 -1.92 -1.24
C VAL A 40 7.09 -1.25 -2.62
N PRO A 41 8.01 -1.63 -3.53
CA PRO A 41 8.07 -1.08 -4.89
C PRO A 41 6.76 -1.26 -5.65
N LEU A 42 6.49 -0.39 -6.63
CA LEU A 42 5.36 -0.57 -7.54
C LEU A 42 5.44 -1.93 -8.26
N SER A 43 4.33 -2.67 -8.27
CA SER A 43 4.16 -3.84 -9.11
C SER A 43 2.89 -3.73 -9.96
N VAL A 44 3.07 -3.61 -11.28
CA VAL A 44 1.97 -3.48 -12.24
C VAL A 44 1.13 -4.77 -12.39
N GLY A 45 1.61 -5.89 -11.83
CA GLY A 45 0.97 -7.20 -11.93
C GLY A 45 1.10 -7.84 -13.31
N GLU A 46 0.21 -8.80 -13.58
CA GLU A 46 0.14 -9.57 -14.83
C GLU A 46 -1.28 -9.56 -15.40
N GLY A 47 -1.38 -9.83 -16.71
CA GLY A 47 -2.62 -9.77 -17.48
C GLY A 47 -2.62 -8.65 -18.52
N SER A 48 -3.80 -8.35 -19.05
CA SER A 48 -4.02 -7.31 -20.06
C SER A 48 -5.13 -6.32 -19.67
N ALA A 49 -5.60 -6.36 -18.43
CA ALA A 49 -6.58 -5.41 -17.94
C ALA A 49 -5.96 -4.01 -17.83
N LEU A 50 -6.80 -2.98 -17.98
CA LEU A 50 -6.39 -1.58 -17.85
C LEU A 50 -7.12 -0.96 -16.66
N ILE A 51 -6.70 -1.34 -15.45
CA ILE A 51 -7.39 -0.94 -14.21
C ILE A 51 -6.61 0.19 -13.55
N LYS A 52 -7.25 1.36 -13.38
CA LYS A 52 -6.67 2.46 -12.62
C LYS A 52 -6.53 2.08 -11.15
N ARG A 53 -5.32 2.20 -10.62
CA ARG A 53 -4.98 2.01 -9.20
C ARG A 53 -4.02 3.10 -8.73
N PHE A 54 -3.78 3.16 -7.43
CA PHE A 54 -2.85 4.10 -6.83
C PHE A 54 -1.75 3.35 -6.11
N TYR A 55 -0.53 3.88 -6.13
CA TYR A 55 0.61 3.40 -5.36
C TYR A 55 1.30 4.59 -4.71
N TYR A 56 1.97 4.35 -3.58
CA TYR A 56 2.80 5.37 -2.96
C TYR A 56 4.19 5.36 -3.60
N ASP A 57 4.59 6.50 -4.16
CA ASP A 57 5.92 6.72 -4.69
C ASP A 57 6.82 7.30 -3.60
N GLN A 58 7.84 6.55 -3.18
CA GLN A 58 8.75 6.98 -2.12
C GLN A 58 9.68 8.12 -2.55
N ASN A 59 9.97 8.24 -3.84
CA ASN A 59 10.86 9.29 -4.35
C ASN A 59 10.12 10.62 -4.36
N GLU A 60 8.87 10.61 -4.84
CA GLU A 60 8.02 11.81 -4.92
C GLU A 60 7.27 12.08 -3.61
N LYS A 61 7.22 11.10 -2.71
CA LYS A 61 6.51 11.14 -1.42
C LYS A 61 5.02 11.45 -1.58
N GLN A 62 4.40 10.89 -2.60
CA GLN A 62 2.99 11.11 -2.92
C GLN A 62 2.35 9.86 -3.51
N CYS A 63 1.02 9.80 -3.46
CA CYS A 63 0.25 8.75 -4.12
C CYS A 63 0.03 9.07 -5.61
N ASN A 64 0.56 8.21 -6.47
CA ASN A 64 0.48 8.32 -7.93
C ASN A 64 -0.44 7.26 -8.52
N GLU A 65 -1.07 7.58 -9.64
CA GLU A 65 -1.87 6.61 -10.40
C GLU A 65 -0.97 5.68 -11.24
N PHE A 66 -1.42 4.44 -11.42
CA PHE A 66 -0.80 3.51 -12.34
C PHE A 66 -1.84 2.57 -12.96
N VAL A 67 -1.44 1.90 -14.04
CA VAL A 67 -2.27 0.88 -14.70
C VAL A 67 -1.92 -0.49 -14.14
N TYR A 68 -2.86 -1.07 -13.40
CA TYR A 68 -2.78 -2.43 -12.89
C TYR A 68 -3.32 -3.43 -13.90
N LYS A 69 -2.56 -4.50 -14.15
CA LYS A 69 -2.84 -5.50 -15.19
C LYS A 69 -3.90 -6.55 -14.83
N GLY A 70 -4.41 -6.50 -13.59
CA GLY A 70 -5.61 -7.24 -13.17
C GLY A 70 -5.36 -8.47 -12.29
N THR A 71 -4.16 -9.06 -12.33
CA THR A 71 -3.79 -10.18 -11.45
C THR A 71 -2.40 -10.01 -10.83
N LYS A 72 -2.14 -10.70 -9.71
CA LYS A 72 -0.89 -10.61 -8.94
C LYS A 72 -0.57 -9.15 -8.55
N GLY A 73 0.69 -8.78 -8.49
CA GLY A 73 1.13 -7.50 -7.95
C GLY A 73 1.53 -7.63 -6.49
N ASN A 74 1.43 -6.54 -5.75
CA ASN A 74 1.73 -6.48 -4.34
C ASN A 74 0.79 -5.50 -3.61
N GLU A 75 1.01 -5.34 -2.31
CA GLU A 75 0.21 -4.51 -1.44
C GLU A 75 0.39 -3.01 -1.70
N ASN A 76 1.37 -2.53 -2.48
CA ASN A 76 1.42 -1.12 -2.88
C ASN A 76 0.47 -0.87 -4.07
N ASN A 77 -0.82 -1.13 -3.84
CA ASN A 77 -1.91 -1.09 -4.81
C ASN A 77 -3.22 -0.77 -4.08
N PHE A 78 -3.66 0.48 -4.22
CA PHE A 78 -4.86 1.02 -3.57
C PHE A 78 -5.95 1.27 -4.61
N LEU A 79 -7.22 1.12 -4.19
CA LEU A 79 -8.36 1.34 -5.09
C LEU A 79 -8.60 2.82 -5.33
N THR A 80 -8.37 3.64 -4.31
CA THR A 80 -8.57 5.09 -4.35
C THR A 80 -7.30 5.84 -3.92
N ARG A 81 -7.21 7.10 -4.35
CA ARG A 81 -6.15 8.02 -3.93
C ARG A 81 -6.21 8.23 -2.41
N ASP A 82 -7.39 8.53 -1.89
CA ASP A 82 -7.62 8.79 -0.47
C ASP A 82 -7.19 7.61 0.43
N GLU A 83 -7.43 6.36 0.01
CA GLU A 83 -6.93 5.17 0.70
C GLU A 83 -5.40 5.15 0.77
N CYS A 84 -4.73 5.45 -0.35
CA CYS A 84 -3.27 5.50 -0.40
C CYS A 84 -2.72 6.61 0.51
N GLU A 85 -3.26 7.82 0.40
CA GLU A 85 -2.77 8.99 1.13
C GLU A 85 -2.97 8.81 2.64
N LYS A 86 -4.15 8.33 3.05
CA LYS A 86 -4.44 8.02 4.45
C LYS A 86 -3.46 7.01 5.05
N GLU A 87 -3.12 5.95 4.30
CA GLU A 87 -2.23 4.90 4.79
C GLU A 87 -0.75 5.30 4.76
N CYS A 88 -0.33 6.12 3.79
CA CYS A 88 1.09 6.34 3.51
C CYS A 88 1.61 7.72 3.91
N GLU A 89 0.82 8.78 3.77
CA GLU A 89 1.30 10.14 4.06
C GLU A 89 1.28 10.45 5.56
N SER A 90 0.30 9.92 6.29
CA SER A 90 0.22 10.02 7.75
C SER A 90 1.46 9.45 8.46
N LYS A 91 2.05 8.39 7.90
CA LYS A 91 3.26 7.75 8.44
C LYS A 91 4.54 8.51 8.16
N HIS A 92 4.59 9.24 7.04
CA HIS A 92 5.72 10.14 6.76
C HIS A 92 5.73 11.31 7.74
N SER A 93 4.56 11.85 8.09
CA SER A 93 4.47 12.94 9.08
C SER A 93 4.89 12.50 10.48
N LEU A 94 4.50 11.30 10.93
CA LEU A 94 4.92 10.77 12.23
C LEU A 94 6.44 10.47 12.28
N SER A 95 6.98 9.82 11.25
CA SER A 95 8.43 9.58 11.13
C SER A 95 9.22 10.89 11.09
N MET A 96 8.70 11.91 10.38
CA MET A 96 9.33 13.22 10.30
C MET A 96 9.20 14.01 11.62
N MET A 97 8.06 13.96 12.30
CA MET A 97 7.88 14.58 13.62
C MET A 97 8.81 13.97 14.66
N LEU A 98 8.92 12.64 14.72
CA LEU A 98 9.83 11.95 15.64
C LEU A 98 11.31 12.26 15.35
N SER A 99 11.69 12.38 14.07
CA SER A 99 13.07 12.73 13.71
C SER A 99 13.37 14.21 13.95
N LEU A 100 12.40 15.12 13.84
CA LEU A 100 12.56 16.52 14.25
C LEU A 100 12.69 16.66 15.78
N GLU A 101 11.92 15.91 16.55
CA GLU A 101 12.04 15.84 18.01
C GLU A 101 13.41 15.28 18.45
N TYR A 102 13.87 14.19 17.81
CA TYR A 102 15.21 13.65 18.03
C TYR A 102 16.34 14.66 17.74
N ASN A 103 16.26 15.39 16.62
CA ASN A 103 17.23 16.42 16.27
C ASN A 103 17.17 17.62 17.25
N ARG A 104 16.00 17.95 17.79
CA ARG A 104 15.84 19.00 18.81
C ARG A 104 16.50 18.62 20.13
N ASP A 105 16.39 17.35 20.55
CA ASP A 105 17.01 16.85 21.77
C ASP A 105 18.54 16.77 21.67
N GLN A 106 19.09 16.51 20.48
CA GLN A 106 20.55 16.56 20.25
C GLN A 106 21.15 17.97 20.26
N LEU A 107 20.33 19.03 20.09
CA LEU A 107 20.78 20.43 20.18
C LEU A 107 20.76 20.98 21.61
N LEU A 108 20.22 20.22 22.57
CA LEU A 108 20.18 20.57 23.99
C LEU A 108 21.31 19.91 24.81
N ASN A 109 22.29 19.28 24.14
CA ASN A 109 23.44 18.62 24.76
C ASN A 109 24.76 19.09 24.16
#